data_AF-A0A519TGX1-F1
#
_entry.id   AF-A0A519TGX1-F1
#
_cell.length_a   1.000
_cell.length_b   1.000
_cell.length_c   1.000
_cell.angle_alpha   90.00
_cell.angle_beta   90.00
_cell.angle_gamma   90.00
#
_symmetry.space_group_name_H-M   'P 1'
#
loop_
_entity.id
_entity.type
_entity.pdbx_description
1 polymer ?
#
loop_
_entity_poly.entity_id
_entity_poly.type
_entity_poly.pdbx_seq_one_letter_code
_entity_poly.pdbx_strand_id
1 'polypeptide(L)'
;MILKPELLVAVRGLITQARAEAVQAVDAKRVHLYWHIGRMIVEEEQQGADQAAYGTFLVQGLADTLQPQFGSGFSRRQLYWYVQFYRTFPIVSALRTQFSWTHYKTLISLDNKDKREFYLAEAAKNNWSARQLERQVNSQLFERLLLSNDVAAVLAVARQEKPPTEARDIIKDPMVLEFLGLKREAAYYERDLETALITHLQEFLLELGNGFSFVARQQRLHLDGDDFFVDLVFYNRLLQCFVLVEIKTDKLTHQDLGQLQMYVNYYD
;
A
#
# COMPACT_ATOMS: atom_id res chain seq x y z
N MET A 1 6.23 -45.57 10.86
CA MET A 1 5.46 -44.92 9.78
C MET A 1 5.94 -43.48 9.69
N ILE A 2 6.69 -43.11 8.65
CA ILE A 2 7.22 -41.76 8.49
C ILE A 2 6.14 -40.91 7.81
N LEU A 3 5.75 -39.80 8.45
CA LEU A 3 4.76 -38.87 7.91
C LEU A 3 5.33 -38.20 6.66
N LYS A 4 4.62 -38.27 5.53
CA LYS A 4 5.10 -37.69 4.26
C LYS A 4 5.22 -36.16 4.42
N PRO A 5 6.38 -35.53 4.16
CA PRO A 5 6.55 -34.09 4.30
C PRO A 5 5.56 -33.27 3.45
N GLU A 6 5.25 -33.73 2.24
CA GLU A 6 4.26 -33.10 1.34
C GLU A 6 2.86 -33.04 1.96
N LEU A 7 2.44 -34.10 2.65
CA LEU A 7 1.15 -34.15 3.34
C LEU A 7 1.11 -33.11 4.48
N LEU A 8 2.21 -32.98 5.23
CA LEU A 8 2.30 -31.99 6.31
C LEU A 8 2.21 -30.55 5.77
N VAL A 9 2.89 -30.26 4.66
CA VAL A 9 2.84 -28.95 3.98
C VAL A 9 1.42 -28.66 3.47
N ALA A 10 0.79 -29.63 2.80
CA ALA A 10 -0.57 -29.48 2.28
C ALA A 10 -1.59 -29.22 3.39
N VAL A 11 -1.54 -30.00 4.48
CA VAL A 11 -2.45 -29.81 5.63
C VAL A 11 -2.22 -28.47 6.32
N ARG A 12 -0.96 -28.04 6.50
CA ARG A 12 -0.65 -26.70 7.03
C ARG A 12 -1.16 -25.58 6.12
N GLY A 13 -1.05 -25.75 4.81
CA GLY A 13 -1.60 -24.84 3.81
C GLY A 13 -3.11 -24.69 3.97
N LEU A 14 -3.83 -25.82 4.03
CA LEU A 14 -5.29 -25.83 4.20
C LEU A 14 -5.75 -25.19 5.52
N ILE A 15 -5.05 -25.45 6.63
CA ILE A 15 -5.35 -24.80 7.92
C ILE A 15 -5.14 -23.29 7.82
N THR A 16 -4.05 -22.85 7.20
CA THR A 16 -3.73 -21.42 7.05
C THR A 16 -4.76 -20.72 6.16
N GLN A 17 -5.14 -21.35 5.06
CA GLN A 17 -6.16 -20.84 4.14
C GLN A 17 -7.53 -20.71 4.83
N ALA A 18 -8.00 -21.77 5.49
CA ALA A 18 -9.30 -21.74 6.19
C ALA A 18 -9.35 -20.64 7.27
N ARG A 19 -8.24 -20.42 7.99
CA ARG A 19 -8.13 -19.32 8.95
C ARG A 19 -8.18 -17.95 8.28
N ALA A 20 -7.50 -17.78 7.14
CA ALA A 20 -7.51 -16.52 6.39
C ALA A 20 -8.91 -16.19 5.86
N GLU A 21 -9.61 -17.16 5.29
CA GLU A 21 -10.99 -17.02 4.80
C GLU A 21 -11.96 -16.64 5.93
N ALA A 22 -11.83 -17.27 7.10
CA ALA A 22 -12.65 -16.93 8.27
C ALA A 22 -12.43 -15.48 8.73
N VAL A 23 -11.18 -15.01 8.77
CA VAL A 23 -10.85 -13.62 9.13
C VAL A 23 -11.43 -12.64 8.11
N GLN A 24 -11.27 -12.92 6.81
CA GLN A 24 -11.81 -12.07 5.75
C GLN A 24 -13.34 -11.97 5.80
N ALA A 25 -14.03 -13.10 6.01
CA ALA A 25 -15.48 -13.13 6.13
C ALA A 25 -15.96 -12.30 7.32
N VAL A 26 -15.28 -12.40 8.47
CA VAL A 26 -15.58 -11.60 9.66
C VAL A 26 -15.35 -10.11 9.39
N ASP A 27 -14.23 -9.74 8.77
CA ASP A 27 -13.92 -8.34 8.45
C ASP A 27 -14.94 -7.73 7.49
N ALA A 28 -15.33 -8.45 6.44
CA ALA A 28 -16.36 -8.01 5.51
C ALA A 28 -17.70 -7.75 6.23
N LYS A 29 -18.14 -8.67 7.10
CA LYS A 29 -19.37 -8.48 7.89
C LYS A 29 -19.25 -7.30 8.84
N ARG A 30 -18.08 -7.09 9.44
CA ARG A 30 -17.81 -5.94 10.32
C ARG A 30 -17.92 -4.61 9.57
N VAL A 31 -17.36 -4.54 8.37
CA VAL A 31 -17.47 -3.36 7.49
C VAL A 31 -18.93 -3.06 7.15
N HIS A 32 -19.72 -4.07 6.74
CA HIS A 32 -21.14 -3.88 6.47
C HIS A 32 -21.92 -3.43 7.71
N LEU A 33 -21.67 -4.05 8.87
CA LEU A 33 -22.29 -3.66 10.14
C LEU A 33 -22.04 -2.18 10.44
N TYR A 34 -20.79 -1.75 10.38
CA TYR A 34 -20.41 -0.37 10.67
C TYR A 34 -21.00 0.62 9.65
N TRP A 35 -21.05 0.24 8.38
CA TRP A 35 -21.72 1.02 7.35
C TRP A 35 -23.22 1.20 7.65
N HIS A 36 -23.91 0.11 8.01
CA HIS A 36 -25.34 0.15 8.33
C HIS A 36 -25.64 0.97 9.59
N ILE A 37 -24.81 0.86 10.62
CA ILE A 37 -24.93 1.71 11.82
C ILE A 37 -24.78 3.19 11.44
N GLY A 38 -23.76 3.52 10.65
CA GLY A 38 -23.56 4.87 10.15
C GLY A 38 -24.76 5.43 9.37
N ARG A 39 -25.32 4.60 8.48
CA ARG A 39 -26.54 4.93 7.73
C ARG A 39 -27.72 5.21 8.66
N MET A 40 -28.00 4.31 9.60
CA MET A 40 -29.12 4.45 10.54
C MET A 40 -29.00 5.73 11.37
N ILE A 41 -27.80 6.06 11.85
CA ILE A 41 -27.58 7.30 12.61
C ILE A 41 -27.85 8.52 11.74
N VAL A 42 -27.34 8.55 10.50
CA VAL A 42 -27.53 9.70 9.60
C VAL A 42 -28.99 9.87 9.16
N GLU A 43 -29.70 8.77 8.90
CA GLU A 43 -31.13 8.80 8.54
C GLU A 43 -32.00 9.29 9.72
N GLU A 44 -31.63 8.95 10.95
CA GLU A 44 -32.31 9.43 12.16
C GLU A 44 -32.00 10.91 12.42
N GLU A 45 -30.73 11.34 12.27
CA GLU A 45 -30.30 12.74 12.41
C GLU A 45 -31.11 13.70 11.51
N GLN A 46 -31.44 13.27 10.29
CA GLN A 46 -32.17 14.05 9.31
C GLN A 46 -33.64 14.30 9.68
N GLN A 47 -34.21 13.52 10.60
CA GLN A 47 -35.59 13.69 11.07
C GLN A 47 -35.72 14.69 12.23
N GLY A 48 -34.60 15.12 12.83
CA GLY A 48 -34.56 16.06 13.94
C GLY A 48 -34.63 17.53 13.52
N ALA A 49 -35.26 18.36 14.36
CA ALA A 49 -35.42 19.81 14.11
C ALA A 49 -34.12 20.62 14.18
N ASP A 50 -33.14 20.15 14.96
CA ASP A 50 -31.80 20.74 15.09
C ASP A 50 -30.75 19.63 14.91
N GLN A 51 -30.38 19.37 13.65
CA GLN A 51 -29.60 18.21 13.22
C GLN A 51 -28.26 18.05 13.97
N ALA A 52 -27.60 19.15 14.32
CA ALA A 52 -26.28 19.10 14.95
C ALA A 52 -26.35 18.77 16.45
N ALA A 53 -27.25 19.43 17.19
CA ALA A 53 -27.45 19.16 18.62
C ALA A 53 -28.09 17.78 18.83
N TYR A 54 -29.08 17.43 17.99
CA TYR A 54 -29.76 16.14 18.02
C TYR A 54 -28.81 14.98 17.70
N GLY A 55 -27.97 15.10 16.66
CA GLY A 55 -26.99 14.07 16.30
C GLY A 55 -25.96 13.80 17.39
N THR A 56 -25.50 14.86 18.07
CA THR A 56 -24.58 14.72 19.21
C THR A 56 -25.23 13.92 20.35
N PHE A 57 -26.49 14.22 20.67
CA PHE A 57 -27.24 13.53 21.72
C PHE A 57 -27.53 12.07 21.36
N LEU A 58 -27.92 11.81 20.10
CA LEU A 58 -28.17 10.47 19.58
C LEU A 58 -26.92 9.58 19.67
N VAL A 59 -25.78 10.06 19.16
CA VAL A 59 -24.52 9.31 19.20
C VAL A 59 -24.06 9.06 20.64
N GLN A 60 -24.26 10.02 21.55
CA GLN A 60 -23.95 9.85 22.96
C GLN A 60 -24.83 8.79 23.61
N GLY A 61 -26.16 8.84 23.43
CA GLY A 61 -27.08 7.86 23.98
C GLY A 61 -26.85 6.44 23.44
N LEU A 62 -26.54 6.31 22.16
CA LEU A 62 -26.14 5.04 21.56
C LEU A 62 -24.84 4.50 22.18
N ALA A 63 -23.83 5.33 22.37
CA ALA A 63 -22.58 4.91 22.99
C ALA A 63 -22.79 4.44 24.44
N ASP A 64 -23.51 5.22 25.25
CA ASP A 64 -23.76 4.91 26.66
C ASP A 64 -24.54 3.60 26.83
N THR A 65 -25.41 3.26 25.86
CA THR A 65 -26.20 2.03 25.88
C THR A 65 -25.45 0.82 25.30
N LEU A 66 -24.75 0.99 24.18
CA LEU A 66 -24.14 -0.11 23.42
C LEU A 66 -22.73 -0.46 23.91
N GLN A 67 -21.92 0.51 24.33
CA GLN A 67 -20.55 0.26 24.75
C GLN A 67 -20.44 -0.71 25.94
N PRO A 68 -21.30 -0.66 26.99
CA PRO A 68 -21.28 -1.64 28.07
C PRO A 68 -21.61 -3.07 27.62
N GLN A 69 -22.44 -3.22 26.58
CA GLN A 69 -22.93 -4.52 26.09
C GLN A 69 -21.99 -5.16 25.07
N PHE A 70 -21.43 -4.34 24.17
CA PHE A 70 -20.68 -4.81 22.99
C PHE A 70 -19.21 -4.35 22.97
N GLY A 71 -18.78 -3.59 23.97
CA GLY A 71 -17.39 -3.19 24.18
C GLY A 71 -16.98 -1.92 23.42
N SER A 72 -15.67 -1.66 23.41
CA SER A 72 -15.06 -0.41 22.94
C SER A 72 -15.30 -0.07 21.47
N GLY A 73 -15.70 -1.07 20.67
CA GLY A 73 -16.15 -0.91 19.27
C GLY A 73 -17.41 -0.06 19.11
N PHE A 74 -18.14 0.22 20.20
CA PHE A 74 -19.36 1.03 20.17
C PHE A 74 -19.23 2.30 21.03
N SER A 75 -18.00 2.72 21.30
CA SER A 75 -17.75 4.02 21.93
C SER A 75 -18.19 5.18 21.05
N ARG A 76 -18.43 6.35 21.66
CA ARG A 76 -18.82 7.59 20.96
C ARG A 76 -17.92 7.88 19.75
N ARG A 77 -16.60 7.71 19.94
CA ARG A 77 -15.60 7.91 18.88
C ARG A 77 -15.82 6.95 17.70
N GLN A 78 -16.12 5.68 17.95
CA GLN A 78 -16.35 4.69 16.88
C GLN A 78 -17.64 4.97 16.13
N LEU A 79 -18.71 5.34 16.83
CA LEU A 79 -19.98 5.70 16.19
C LEU A 79 -19.81 6.91 15.25
N TYR A 80 -19.04 7.92 15.64
CA TYR A 80 -18.69 9.02 14.73
C TYR A 80 -17.91 8.55 13.49
N TRP A 81 -17.00 7.59 13.64
CA TRP A 81 -16.34 6.99 12.47
C TRP A 81 -17.33 6.27 11.56
N TYR A 82 -18.34 5.59 12.11
CA TYR A 82 -19.37 4.90 11.33
C TYR A 82 -20.24 5.90 10.55
N VAL A 83 -20.61 7.02 11.18
CA VAL A 83 -21.30 8.14 10.52
C VAL A 83 -20.45 8.71 9.38
N GLN A 84 -19.18 9.00 9.63
CA GLN A 84 -18.25 9.47 8.59
C GLN A 84 -18.07 8.43 7.48
N PHE A 85 -18.06 7.14 7.82
CA PHE A 85 -17.93 6.06 6.86
C PHE A 85 -19.10 6.03 5.88
N TYR A 86 -20.33 6.09 6.37
CA TYR A 86 -21.52 6.17 5.52
C TYR A 86 -21.52 7.44 4.65
N ARG A 87 -21.23 8.61 5.24
CA ARG A 87 -21.17 9.89 4.50
C ARG A 87 -20.12 9.87 3.39
N THR A 88 -18.99 9.19 3.63
CA THR A 88 -17.89 9.09 2.67
C THR A 88 -18.16 8.07 1.57
N PHE A 89 -18.79 6.95 1.90
CA PHE A 89 -19.09 5.86 0.98
C PHE A 89 -20.59 5.55 1.02
N PRO A 90 -21.46 6.38 0.42
CA PRO A 90 -22.91 6.25 0.56
C PRO A 90 -23.51 5.03 -0.16
N ILE A 91 -22.72 4.30 -0.96
CA ILE A 91 -23.17 3.14 -1.73
C ILE A 91 -22.49 1.89 -1.19
N VAL A 92 -23.23 1.06 -0.44
CA VAL A 92 -22.70 -0.16 0.18
C VAL A 92 -22.13 -1.16 -0.83
N SER A 93 -22.72 -1.25 -2.02
CA SER A 93 -22.25 -2.16 -3.09
C SER A 93 -20.95 -1.70 -3.74
N ALA A 94 -20.53 -0.44 -3.53
CA ALA A 94 -19.24 0.06 -4.00
C ALA A 94 -18.09 -0.29 -3.05
N LEU A 95 -18.38 -0.80 -1.85
CA LEU A 95 -17.35 -1.22 -0.90
C LEU A 95 -16.57 -2.42 -1.44
N ARG A 96 -15.25 -2.37 -1.32
CA ARG A 96 -14.33 -3.47 -1.59
C ARG A 96 -14.45 -4.52 -0.49
N THR A 97 -14.78 -5.75 -0.87
CA THR A 97 -14.95 -6.90 0.04
C THR A 97 -13.64 -7.35 0.66
N GLN A 98 -12.52 -7.10 -0.02
CA GLN A 98 -11.17 -7.39 0.47
C GLN A 98 -10.65 -6.39 1.52
N PHE A 99 -11.36 -5.28 1.76
CA PHE A 99 -10.92 -4.26 2.71
C PHE A 99 -11.53 -4.47 4.09
N SER A 100 -10.67 -4.51 5.10
CA SER A 100 -11.08 -4.49 6.50
C SER A 100 -11.47 -3.08 6.98
N TRP A 101 -12.08 -2.98 8.17
CA TRP A 101 -12.42 -1.68 8.78
C TRP A 101 -11.21 -0.74 8.89
N THR A 102 -10.01 -1.27 9.17
CA THR A 102 -8.79 -0.47 9.26
C THR A 102 -8.45 0.22 7.94
N HIS A 103 -8.69 -0.43 6.79
CA HIS A 103 -8.51 0.22 5.48
C HIS A 103 -9.44 1.41 5.34
N TYR A 104 -10.74 1.20 5.61
CA TYR A 104 -11.72 2.27 5.49
C TYR A 104 -11.46 3.39 6.46
N LYS A 105 -11.02 3.09 7.69
CA LYS A 105 -10.64 4.12 8.67
C LYS A 105 -9.50 5.01 8.16
N THR A 106 -8.48 4.43 7.51
CA THR A 106 -7.42 5.20 6.86
C THR A 106 -7.99 6.04 5.71
N LEU A 107 -8.83 5.46 4.84
CA LEU A 107 -9.39 6.15 3.67
C LEU A 107 -10.34 7.30 4.03
N ILE A 108 -11.22 7.12 5.02
CA ILE A 108 -12.16 8.17 5.44
C ILE A 108 -11.46 9.32 6.14
N SER A 109 -10.28 9.08 6.74
CA SER A 109 -9.44 10.11 7.35
C SER A 109 -8.76 11.03 6.32
N LEU A 110 -8.80 10.70 5.03
CA LEU A 110 -8.26 11.54 3.97
C LEU A 110 -9.30 12.57 3.54
N ASP A 111 -9.03 13.86 3.69
CA ASP A 111 -9.97 14.94 3.33
C ASP A 111 -10.11 15.12 1.81
N ASN A 112 -9.03 14.91 1.06
CA ASN A 112 -9.01 15.05 -0.39
C ASN A 112 -9.63 13.81 -1.08
N LYS A 113 -10.67 14.05 -1.90
CA LYS A 113 -11.40 13.00 -2.63
C LYS A 113 -10.52 12.26 -3.64
N ASP A 114 -9.71 12.98 -4.43
CA ASP A 114 -8.84 12.38 -5.44
C ASP A 114 -7.75 11.52 -4.78
N LYS A 115 -7.16 12.03 -3.68
CA LYS A 115 -6.21 11.28 -2.86
C LYS A 115 -6.86 10.00 -2.32
N ARG A 116 -8.07 10.09 -1.77
CA ARG A 116 -8.82 8.92 -1.25
C ARG A 116 -9.10 7.90 -2.35
N GLU A 117 -9.51 8.37 -3.52
CA GLU A 117 -9.80 7.52 -4.67
C GLU A 117 -8.55 6.81 -5.19
N PHE A 118 -7.44 7.54 -5.30
CA PHE A 118 -6.14 7.00 -5.65
C PHE A 118 -5.73 5.86 -4.71
N TYR A 119 -5.72 6.10 -3.39
CA TYR A 119 -5.32 5.07 -2.42
C TYR A 119 -6.29 3.89 -2.37
N LEU A 120 -7.59 4.12 -2.58
CA LEU A 120 -8.57 3.03 -2.68
C LEU A 120 -8.28 2.15 -3.90
N ALA A 121 -8.01 2.75 -5.05
CA ALA A 121 -7.70 2.03 -6.28
C ALA A 121 -6.38 1.28 -6.19
N GLU A 122 -5.30 1.94 -5.73
CA GLU A 122 -3.99 1.31 -5.58
C GLU A 122 -4.01 0.20 -4.51
N ALA A 123 -4.64 0.40 -3.36
CA ALA A 123 -4.72 -0.66 -2.36
C ALA A 123 -5.48 -1.90 -2.87
N ALA A 124 -6.55 -1.71 -3.64
CA ALA A 124 -7.31 -2.81 -4.23
C ALA A 124 -6.52 -3.53 -5.33
N LYS A 125 -5.85 -2.76 -6.20
CA LYS A 125 -5.02 -3.27 -7.30
C LYS A 125 -3.83 -4.09 -6.79
N ASN A 126 -3.18 -3.62 -5.74
CA ASN A 126 -1.97 -4.22 -5.19
C ASN A 126 -2.23 -5.21 -4.04
N ASN A 127 -3.49 -5.42 -3.66
CA ASN A 127 -3.87 -6.18 -2.47
C ASN A 127 -3.10 -5.75 -1.21
N TRP A 128 -2.94 -4.43 -1.02
CA TRP A 128 -2.28 -3.90 0.17
C TRP A 128 -3.06 -4.30 1.41
N SER A 129 -2.34 -4.81 2.41
CA SER A 129 -2.84 -4.86 3.78
C SER A 129 -3.07 -3.45 4.32
N ALA A 130 -3.86 -3.33 5.38
CA ALA A 130 -4.16 -2.04 6.00
C ALA A 130 -2.88 -1.28 6.42
N ARG A 131 -1.86 -2.01 6.86
CA ARG A 131 -0.55 -1.46 7.21
C ARG A 131 0.22 -0.93 6.01
N GLN A 132 0.17 -1.64 4.88
CA GLN A 132 0.81 -1.17 3.64
C GLN A 132 0.11 0.07 3.12
N LEU A 133 -1.23 0.11 3.13
CA LEU A 133 -2.00 1.31 2.78
C LEU A 133 -1.63 2.48 3.69
N GLU A 134 -1.63 2.29 5.01
CA GLU A 134 -1.27 3.33 5.98
C GLU A 134 0.15 3.85 5.74
N ARG A 135 1.12 2.96 5.49
CA ARG A 135 2.49 3.36 5.16
C ARG A 135 2.55 4.15 3.86
N GLN A 136 1.88 3.73 2.80
CA GLN A 136 1.87 4.46 1.53
C GLN A 136 1.24 5.85 1.69
N VAL A 137 0.17 5.98 2.49
CA VAL A 137 -0.43 7.27 2.87
C VAL A 137 0.56 8.15 3.64
N ASN A 138 1.24 7.60 4.65
CA ASN A 138 2.19 8.34 5.49
C ASN A 138 3.43 8.79 4.69
N SER A 139 3.86 7.99 3.71
CA SER A 139 4.93 8.32 2.76
C SER A 139 4.49 9.29 1.65
N GLN A 140 3.24 9.75 1.67
CA GLN A 140 2.68 10.72 0.72
C GLN A 140 2.82 10.27 -0.75
N LEU A 141 2.59 8.97 -1.03
CA LEU A 141 2.71 8.40 -2.37
C LEU A 141 1.99 9.23 -3.44
N PHE A 142 0.73 9.61 -3.17
CA PHE A 142 -0.08 10.40 -4.09
C PHE A 142 0.62 11.72 -4.46
N GLU A 143 1.08 12.47 -3.45
CA GLU A 143 1.77 13.73 -3.64
C GLU A 143 3.10 13.58 -4.38
N ARG A 144 3.86 12.52 -4.10
CA ARG A 144 5.12 12.21 -4.79
C ARG A 144 4.89 11.98 -6.28
N LEU A 145 3.88 11.20 -6.64
CA LEU A 145 3.55 10.96 -8.06
C LEU A 145 3.16 12.24 -8.80
N LEU A 146 2.56 13.21 -8.10
CA LEU A 146 2.20 14.52 -8.67
C LEU A 146 3.38 15.45 -8.90
N LEU A 147 4.60 15.13 -8.43
CA LEU A 147 5.80 15.92 -8.75
C LEU A 147 6.15 15.83 -10.24
N SER A 148 5.82 14.72 -10.88
CA SER A 148 6.18 14.40 -12.26
C SER A 148 4.97 14.14 -13.17
N ASN A 149 3.75 14.17 -12.62
CA ASN A 149 2.50 13.85 -13.31
C ASN A 149 1.34 14.75 -12.84
N ASP A 150 0.26 14.81 -13.62
CA ASP A 150 -0.99 15.45 -13.20
C ASP A 150 -1.96 14.46 -12.50
N VAL A 151 -2.97 15.01 -11.84
CA VAL A 151 -3.97 14.22 -11.08
C VAL A 151 -4.74 13.24 -11.97
N ALA A 152 -5.08 13.64 -13.20
CA ALA A 152 -5.85 12.80 -14.10
C ALA A 152 -5.04 11.59 -14.57
N ALA A 153 -3.76 11.80 -14.91
CA ALA A 153 -2.84 10.74 -15.28
C ALA A 153 -2.61 9.75 -14.14
N VAL A 154 -2.37 10.25 -12.91
CA VAL A 154 -2.17 9.41 -11.72
C VAL A 154 -3.41 8.56 -11.41
N LEU A 155 -4.61 9.16 -11.50
CA LEU A 155 -5.87 8.44 -11.28
C LEU A 155 -6.15 7.41 -12.39
N ALA A 156 -5.89 7.72 -13.65
CA ALA A 156 -6.10 6.80 -14.77
C ALA A 156 -5.25 5.52 -14.62
N VAL A 157 -3.99 5.66 -14.18
CA VAL A 157 -3.11 4.51 -13.93
C VAL A 157 -3.55 3.72 -12.69
N ALA A 158 -4.01 4.40 -11.63
CA ALA A 158 -4.51 3.75 -10.42
C ALA A 158 -5.79 2.93 -10.69
N ARG A 159 -6.71 3.48 -11.49
CA ARG A 159 -7.97 2.85 -11.89
C ARG A 159 -7.82 1.79 -12.99
N GLN A 160 -6.61 1.59 -13.52
CA GLN A 160 -6.32 0.70 -14.65
C GLN A 160 -7.01 1.12 -15.95
N GLU A 161 -7.33 2.41 -16.10
CA GLU A 161 -7.88 2.97 -17.34
C GLU A 161 -6.78 3.12 -18.41
N LYS A 162 -5.52 3.30 -17.97
CA LYS A 162 -4.36 3.40 -18.83
C LYS A 162 -3.21 2.53 -18.26
N PRO A 163 -2.58 1.65 -19.06
CA PRO A 163 -1.36 0.98 -18.63
C PRO A 163 -0.21 1.99 -18.54
N PRO A 164 0.74 1.82 -17.61
CA PRO A 164 1.96 2.61 -17.61
C PRO A 164 2.75 2.32 -18.88
N THR A 165 3.16 3.37 -19.58
CA THR A 165 3.94 3.26 -20.83
C THR A 165 5.34 3.83 -20.68
N GLU A 166 5.55 4.72 -19.71
CA GLU A 166 6.82 5.37 -19.48
C GLU A 166 7.37 5.03 -18.09
N ALA A 167 8.70 5.12 -17.93
CA ALA A 167 9.36 4.84 -16.65
C ALA A 167 8.81 5.72 -15.51
N ARG A 168 8.51 7.00 -15.78
CA ARG A 168 7.93 7.94 -14.80
C ARG A 168 6.52 7.59 -14.32
N ASP A 169 5.81 6.72 -15.05
CA ASP A 169 4.48 6.26 -14.64
C ASP A 169 4.58 5.20 -13.52
N ILE A 170 5.75 4.56 -13.38
CA ILE A 170 5.98 3.46 -12.44
C ILE A 170 6.96 3.87 -11.34
N ILE A 171 8.00 4.64 -11.67
CA ILE A 171 9.03 5.05 -10.72
C ILE A 171 8.45 6.07 -9.74
N LYS A 172 8.55 5.73 -8.45
CA LYS A 172 8.16 6.61 -7.34
C LYS A 172 9.33 7.52 -7.01
N ASP A 173 9.26 8.76 -7.47
CA ASP A 173 10.30 9.76 -7.24
C ASP A 173 9.77 10.89 -6.33
N PRO A 174 10.41 11.18 -5.18
CA PRO A 174 11.53 10.44 -4.57
C PRO A 174 11.08 9.12 -3.94
N MET A 175 11.96 8.13 -3.87
CA MET A 175 11.65 6.85 -3.21
C MET A 175 11.80 6.95 -1.69
N VAL A 176 10.88 6.34 -0.91
CA VAL A 176 10.91 6.40 0.57
C VAL A 176 11.37 5.07 1.15
N LEU A 177 12.60 5.05 1.68
CA LEU A 177 13.29 3.86 2.19
C LEU A 177 13.29 3.72 3.73
N GLU A 178 12.34 4.34 4.43
CA GLU A 178 12.25 4.34 5.90
C GLU A 178 12.21 2.94 6.53
N PHE A 179 11.71 1.96 5.78
CA PHE A 179 11.57 0.56 6.19
C PHE A 179 12.90 -0.16 6.38
N LEU A 180 13.99 0.39 5.85
CA LEU A 180 15.33 -0.14 6.06
C LEU A 180 15.78 0.03 7.52
N GLY A 181 15.11 0.87 8.31
CA GLY A 181 15.41 1.07 9.72
C GLY A 181 16.83 1.62 9.96
N LEU A 182 17.43 2.22 8.92
CA LEU A 182 18.77 2.78 9.00
C LEU A 182 18.81 3.85 10.08
N LYS A 183 19.71 3.68 11.04
CA LYS A 183 19.99 4.68 12.08
C LYS A 183 20.56 5.95 11.43
N ARG A 184 20.54 7.07 12.13
CA ARG A 184 21.28 8.26 11.64
C ARG A 184 22.75 8.07 12.00
N GLU A 185 23.52 7.46 11.10
CA GLU A 185 24.97 7.30 11.22
C GLU A 185 25.69 8.33 10.33
N ALA A 186 26.93 8.67 10.67
CA ALA A 186 27.69 9.72 9.99
C ALA A 186 28.02 9.38 8.53
N ALA A 187 28.09 8.09 8.20
CA ALA A 187 28.22 7.58 6.85
C ALA A 187 27.67 6.14 6.80
N TYR A 188 26.94 5.83 5.74
CA TYR A 188 26.65 4.46 5.35
C TYR A 188 27.54 4.11 4.16
N TYR A 189 28.02 2.87 4.10
CA TYR A 189 28.63 2.37 2.87
C TYR A 189 27.54 1.88 1.91
N GLU A 190 27.78 1.99 0.60
CA GLU A 190 26.86 1.49 -0.45
C GLU A 190 26.47 0.02 -0.22
N ARG A 191 27.44 -0.81 0.18
CA ARG A 191 27.22 -2.22 0.53
C ARG A 191 26.22 -2.41 1.68
N ASP A 192 26.20 -1.51 2.65
CA ASP A 192 25.28 -1.60 3.79
C ASP A 192 23.85 -1.27 3.33
N LEU A 193 23.71 -0.26 2.47
CA LEU A 193 22.43 0.12 1.86
C LEU A 193 21.89 -0.99 0.94
N GLU A 194 22.74 -1.55 0.07
CA GLU A 194 22.43 -2.70 -0.78
C GLU A 194 21.97 -3.90 0.07
N THR A 195 22.71 -4.22 1.13
CA THR A 195 22.38 -5.35 2.01
C THR A 195 21.06 -5.11 2.75
N ALA A 196 20.80 -3.88 3.18
CA ALA A 196 19.53 -3.51 3.79
C ALA A 196 18.36 -3.66 2.79
N LEU A 197 18.52 -3.19 1.55
CA LEU A 197 17.51 -3.33 0.49
C LEU A 197 17.18 -4.81 0.20
N ILE A 198 18.21 -5.66 0.14
CA ILE A 198 18.02 -7.11 -0.08
C ILE A 198 17.37 -7.79 1.12
N THR A 199 17.75 -7.40 2.34
CA THR A 199 17.16 -7.93 3.57
C THR A 199 15.67 -7.57 3.67
N HIS A 200 15.29 -6.40 3.14
CA HIS A 200 13.92 -5.90 3.08
C HIS A 200 13.36 -5.91 1.66
N LEU A 201 13.71 -6.92 0.86
CA LEU A 201 13.35 -6.98 -0.56
C LEU A 201 11.83 -6.93 -0.79
N GLN A 202 11.03 -7.49 0.11
CA GLN A 202 9.57 -7.44 0.02
C GLN A 202 9.06 -5.99 0.14
N GLU A 203 9.49 -5.26 1.17
CA GLU A 203 9.16 -3.86 1.36
C GLU A 203 9.71 -2.98 0.24
N PHE A 204 10.89 -3.32 -0.28
CA PHE A 204 11.50 -2.61 -1.39
C PHE A 204 10.73 -2.83 -2.70
N LEU A 205 10.30 -4.06 -3.02
CA LEU A 205 9.46 -4.33 -4.18
C LEU A 205 8.11 -3.61 -4.08
N LEU A 206 7.53 -3.56 -2.88
CA LEU A 206 6.31 -2.76 -2.64
C LEU A 206 6.57 -1.27 -2.85
N GLU A 207 7.74 -0.77 -2.45
CA GLU A 207 8.14 0.61 -2.68
C GLU A 207 8.48 0.88 -4.15
N LEU A 208 9.04 -0.06 -4.90
CA LEU A 208 9.23 0.07 -6.35
C LEU A 208 7.89 0.11 -7.09
N GLY A 209 6.90 -0.66 -6.63
CA GLY A 209 5.56 -0.71 -7.20
C GLY A 209 5.33 -1.92 -8.10
N ASN A 210 4.31 -1.84 -8.96
CA ASN A 210 3.85 -2.99 -9.73
C ASN A 210 4.80 -3.38 -10.85
N GLY A 211 4.92 -4.69 -11.04
CA GLY A 211 5.55 -5.29 -12.21
C GLY A 211 7.03 -5.61 -12.05
N PHE A 212 7.67 -5.15 -10.98
CA PHE A 212 9.05 -5.49 -10.67
C PHE A 212 9.20 -6.94 -10.22
N SER A 213 10.18 -7.61 -10.80
CA SER A 213 10.67 -8.93 -10.40
C SER A 213 12.15 -8.81 -10.12
N PHE A 214 12.58 -9.25 -8.94
CA PHE A 214 14.00 -9.30 -8.60
C PHE A 214 14.69 -10.39 -9.44
N VAL A 215 15.77 -10.02 -10.13
CA VAL A 215 16.51 -10.93 -11.02
C VAL A 215 17.82 -11.34 -10.35
N ALA A 216 18.65 -10.36 -9.98
CA ALA A 216 19.96 -10.62 -9.44
C ALA A 216 20.44 -9.46 -8.56
N ARG A 217 21.42 -9.79 -7.72
CA ARG A 217 22.21 -8.88 -6.89
C ARG A 217 23.66 -9.03 -7.30
N GLN A 218 24.42 -7.95 -7.38
CA GLN A 218 25.85 -7.95 -7.72
C GLN A 218 26.08 -8.75 -9.02
N GLN A 219 25.29 -8.45 -10.04
CA GLN A 219 25.30 -9.17 -11.30
C GLN A 219 26.58 -8.84 -12.05
N ARG A 220 27.43 -9.85 -12.22
CA ARG A 220 28.67 -9.73 -12.99
C ARG A 220 28.37 -9.59 -14.47
N LEU A 221 28.97 -8.58 -15.10
CA LEU A 221 29.05 -8.35 -16.54
C LEU A 221 30.51 -8.45 -16.95
N HIS A 222 30.81 -9.25 -17.97
CA HIS A 222 32.16 -9.38 -18.51
C HIS A 222 32.23 -8.67 -19.86
N LEU A 223 33.07 -7.64 -19.95
CA LEU A 223 33.17 -6.75 -21.10
C LEU A 223 34.63 -6.39 -21.35
N ASP A 224 35.10 -6.62 -22.58
CA ASP A 224 36.47 -6.27 -23.03
C ASP A 224 37.61 -6.77 -22.11
N GLY A 225 37.38 -7.90 -21.42
CA GLY A 225 38.34 -8.51 -20.49
C GLY A 225 38.24 -8.01 -19.05
N ASP A 226 37.41 -7.00 -18.79
CA ASP A 226 37.14 -6.46 -17.46
C ASP A 226 35.81 -7.00 -16.89
N ASP A 227 35.72 -6.99 -15.56
CA ASP A 227 34.53 -7.40 -14.82
C ASP A 227 33.86 -6.19 -14.16
N PHE A 228 32.58 -6.03 -14.45
CA PHE A 228 31.73 -5.02 -13.82
C PHE A 228 30.58 -5.67 -13.06
N PHE A 229 30.02 -4.96 -12.08
CA PHE A 229 28.98 -5.48 -11.21
C PHE A 229 27.83 -4.47 -11.11
N VAL A 230 26.64 -4.90 -11.51
CA VAL A 230 25.41 -4.13 -11.30
C VAL A 230 24.87 -4.48 -9.92
N ASP A 231 24.65 -3.48 -9.06
CA ASP A 231 24.23 -3.71 -7.66
C ASP A 231 22.93 -4.52 -7.59
N LEU A 232 21.88 -4.07 -8.28
CA LEU A 232 20.61 -4.78 -8.35
C LEU A 232 20.05 -4.78 -9.77
N VAL A 233 19.57 -5.95 -10.20
CA VAL A 233 18.90 -6.15 -11.48
C VAL A 233 17.46 -6.56 -11.22
N PHE A 234 16.54 -5.80 -11.79
CA PHE A 234 15.12 -6.11 -11.82
C PHE A 234 14.64 -6.28 -13.25
N TYR A 235 13.51 -6.96 -13.42
CA TYR A 235 12.75 -6.96 -14.65
C TYR A 235 11.38 -6.33 -14.37
N ASN A 236 10.97 -5.35 -15.17
CA ASN A 236 9.62 -4.80 -15.11
C ASN A 236 8.73 -5.45 -16.18
N ARG A 237 7.77 -6.26 -15.75
CA ARG A 237 6.89 -6.99 -16.67
C ARG A 237 5.86 -6.12 -17.39
N LEU A 238 5.60 -4.90 -16.92
CA LEU A 238 4.63 -3.98 -17.54
C LEU A 238 5.30 -3.21 -18.68
N LEU A 239 6.52 -2.71 -18.44
CA LEU A 239 7.34 -2.05 -19.46
C LEU A 239 8.11 -3.04 -20.34
N GLN A 240 8.17 -4.31 -19.93
CA GLN A 240 8.91 -5.39 -20.60
C GLN A 240 10.41 -5.07 -20.77
N CYS A 241 11.02 -4.47 -19.75
CA CYS A 241 12.43 -4.08 -19.77
C CYS A 241 13.17 -4.47 -18.49
N PHE A 242 14.50 -4.57 -18.58
CA PHE A 242 15.36 -4.65 -17.41
C PHE A 242 15.48 -3.27 -16.76
N VAL A 243 15.50 -3.26 -15.43
CA VAL A 243 15.73 -2.07 -14.62
C VAL A 243 17.00 -2.32 -13.81
N LEU A 244 18.04 -1.58 -14.16
CA LEU A 244 19.36 -1.67 -13.56
C LEU A 244 19.46 -0.57 -12.51
N VAL A 245 19.81 -0.95 -11.28
CA VAL A 245 19.91 -0.03 -10.15
C VAL A 245 21.35 -0.03 -9.67
N GLU A 246 21.98 1.14 -9.70
CA GLU A 246 23.28 1.43 -9.11
C GLU A 246 23.05 2.31 -7.87
N ILE A 247 23.64 1.92 -6.75
CA ILE A 247 23.45 2.58 -5.46
C ILE A 247 24.63 3.49 -5.19
N LYS A 248 24.38 4.77 -4.93
CA LYS A 248 25.41 5.73 -4.48
C LYS A 248 24.97 6.42 -3.19
N THR A 249 25.89 6.54 -2.23
CA THR A 249 25.68 7.31 -0.98
C THR A 249 26.12 8.76 -1.09
N ASP A 250 26.88 9.08 -2.14
CA ASP A 250 27.41 10.40 -2.44
C ASP A 250 26.80 10.98 -3.71
N LYS A 251 27.17 12.22 -4.03
CA LYS A 251 26.70 12.90 -5.24
C LYS A 251 27.13 12.14 -6.49
N LEU A 252 26.16 11.85 -7.37
CA LEU A 252 26.41 11.23 -8.67
C LEU A 252 27.43 12.04 -9.49
N THR A 253 28.43 11.32 -10.01
CA THR A 253 29.49 11.84 -10.87
C THR A 253 29.23 11.49 -12.34
N HIS A 254 29.97 12.12 -13.25
CA HIS A 254 29.90 11.76 -14.68
C HIS A 254 30.36 10.32 -14.95
N GLN A 255 31.26 9.79 -14.13
CA GLN A 255 31.73 8.40 -14.25
C GLN A 255 30.60 7.41 -13.94
N ASP A 256 29.81 7.68 -12.90
CA ASP A 256 28.67 6.84 -12.52
C ASP A 256 27.63 6.75 -13.65
N LEU A 257 27.37 7.88 -14.32
CA LEU A 257 26.47 7.93 -15.47
C LEU A 257 27.01 7.14 -16.66
N GLY A 258 28.31 7.23 -16.93
CA GLY A 258 28.97 6.44 -17.98
C GLY A 258 28.89 4.95 -17.73
N GLN A 259 29.10 4.52 -16.48
CA GLN A 259 28.96 3.13 -16.05
C GLN A 259 27.53 2.62 -16.21
N LEU A 260 26.52 3.37 -15.76
CA LEU A 260 25.11 3.03 -15.97
C LEU A 260 24.75 2.93 -17.45
N GLN A 261 25.23 3.86 -18.29
CA GLN A 261 24.99 3.79 -19.73
C GLN A 261 25.61 2.53 -20.36
N MET A 262 26.81 2.15 -19.93
CA MET A 262 27.44 0.90 -20.36
C MET A 262 26.60 -0.30 -19.95
N TYR A 263 26.04 -0.31 -18.74
CA TYR A 263 25.15 -1.38 -18.29
C TYR A 263 23.88 -1.47 -19.13
N VAL A 264 23.25 -0.33 -19.44
CA VAL A 264 22.05 -0.29 -20.30
C VAL A 264 22.38 -0.88 -21.69
N ASN A 265 23.47 -0.42 -22.31
CA ASN A 265 23.90 -0.92 -23.62
C ASN A 265 24.21 -2.43 -23.64
N TYR A 266 24.55 -3.03 -22.50
CA TYR A 266 24.76 -4.48 -22.41
C TYR A 266 23.44 -5.27 -22.43
N TYR A 267 22.37 -4.68 -21.90
CA TYR A 267 21.05 -5.31 -21.78
C TYR A 267 20.11 -5.01 -22.97
N ASP A 268 20.45 -4.04 -23.80
CA ASP A 268 19.78 -3.71 -25.08
C ASP A 268 20.14 -4.72 -26.20
#